data_AF-A0A1F9ZVV7-F1
#
_entry.id   AF-A0A1F9ZVV7-F1
#
_cell.length_a   1.000
_cell.length_b   1.000
_cell.length_c   1.000
_cell.angle_alpha   90.00
_cell.angle_beta   90.00
_cell.angle_gamma   90.00
#
_symmetry.space_group_name_H-M   'P 1'
#
loop_
_entity.id
_entity.type
_entity.pdbx_description
1 polymer ?
#
loop_
_entity_poly.entity_id
_entity_poly.type
_entity_poly.pdbx_seq_one_letter_code
_entity_poly.pdbx_strand_id
1 'polypeptide(L)' 'MDDLDVDITRCMHCGACVGSCPVNAIYLNDVLIEFNDDCTMCKRCIKVCPVGAVHLAGEK' A
#
# COMPACT_ATOMS: atom_id res chain seq x y z
N MET A 1 12.44 7.63 -4.07
CA MET A 1 11.08 8.03 -4.51
C MET A 1 10.24 6.79 -4.39
N ASP A 2 9.34 6.83 -3.43
CA ASP A 2 8.36 5.85 -2.95
C ASP A 2 8.58 4.41 -3.37
N ASP A 3 9.43 3.75 -2.60
CA ASP A 3 9.87 2.36 -2.71
C ASP A 3 8.74 1.39 -2.30
N LEU A 4 7.51 1.56 -2.78
CA LEU A 4 6.36 0.71 -2.46
C LEU A 4 5.73 0.24 -3.77
N ASP A 5 5.73 -1.07 -3.98
CA ASP A 5 5.10 -1.73 -5.10
C ASP A 5 3.87 -2.52 -4.62
N VAL A 6 2.82 -2.49 -5.43
CA VAL A 6 1.56 -3.19 -5.13
C VAL A 6 1.29 -4.19 -6.22
N ASP A 7 1.30 -5.45 -5.84
CA ASP A 7 0.94 -6.56 -6.71
C ASP A 7 -0.58 -6.58 -6.93
N ILE A 8 -1.02 -6.01 -8.06
CA ILE A 8 -2.44 -5.95 -8.45
C ILE A 8 -3.07 -7.34 -8.64
N THR A 9 -2.26 -8.38 -8.85
CA THR A 9 -2.78 -9.75 -9.03
C THR A 9 -3.13 -10.40 -7.70
N ARG A 10 -2.43 -10.00 -6.64
CA ARG A 10 -2.69 -10.45 -5.26
C ARG A 10 -3.61 -9.50 -4.51
N CYS A 11 -3.67 -8.23 -4.90
CA CYS A 11 -4.51 -7.23 -4.29
C CYS A 11 -5.99 -7.59 -4.50
N MET A 12 -6.73 -7.67 -3.39
CA MET A 12 -8.18 -7.94 -3.39
C MET A 12 -9.02 -6.68 -3.12
N HIS A 13 -8.40 -5.50 -3.22
CA HIS A 13 -9.05 -4.19 -3.03
C HIS A 13 -9.83 -4.06 -1.71
N CYS A 14 -9.34 -4.72 -0.65
CA CYS A 14 -10.01 -4.75 0.66
C CYS A 14 -9.98 -3.41 1.41
N GLY A 15 -9.14 -2.46 1.00
CA GLY A 15 -8.99 -1.16 1.68
C GLY A 15 -8.32 -1.20 3.05
N ALA A 16 -7.79 -2.35 3.49
CA ALA A 16 -7.11 -2.48 4.78
C ALA A 16 -5.89 -1.55 4.90
N CYS A 17 -5.15 -1.35 3.80
CA CYS A 17 -4.02 -0.43 3.74
C CYS A 17 -4.45 1.03 3.98
N VAL A 18 -5.56 1.46 3.37
CA VAL A 18 -6.13 2.81 3.52
C VAL A 18 -6.50 3.07 4.98
N GLY A 19 -7.27 2.16 5.58
CA GLY A 19 -7.69 2.31 6.98
C GLY A 19 -6.56 2.19 8.01
N SER A 20 -5.47 1.51 7.67
CA SER A 20 -4.30 1.40 8.55
C SER A 20 -3.32 2.56 8.41
N CYS A 21 -3.46 3.42 7.39
CA CYS A 21 -2.53 4.50 7.14
C CYS A 21 -2.79 5.67 8.11
N PRO A 22 -1.87 5.99 9.04
CA PRO A 22 -2.12 7.02 10.06
C PRO A 22 -2.21 8.43 9.48
N VAL A 23 -1.58 8.65 8.32
CA VAL A 23 -1.56 9.92 7.59
C VAL A 23 -2.49 9.91 6.39
N ASN A 24 -3.28 8.85 6.22
CA ASN A 24 -4.21 8.70 5.10
C ASN A 24 -3.58 8.90 3.71
N ALA A 25 -2.28 8.62 3.56
CA ALA A 25 -1.52 8.80 2.32
C ALA A 25 -1.78 7.73 1.24
N ILE A 26 -2.82 6.90 1.39
CA ILE A 26 -3.14 5.80 0.47
C ILE A 26 -4.57 5.98 -0.03
N TYR A 27 -4.75 5.98 -1.34
CA TYR A 27 -6.03 6.09 -2.01
C TYR A 27 -6.34 4.77 -2.72
N LEU A 28 -7.55 4.25 -2.51
CA LEU A 28 -8.05 3.04 -3.16
C LEU A 28 -9.16 3.44 -4.14
N ASN A 29 -8.92 3.21 -5.43
CA ASN A 29 -9.93 3.23 -6.48
C ASN A 29 -10.42 1.80 -6.77
N ASP A 30 -11.39 1.63 -7.68
CA ASP A 30 -11.98 0.32 -8.04
C ASP A 30 -10.95 -0.77 -8.36
N VAL A 31 -9.82 -0.41 -8.96
CA VAL A 31 -8.78 -1.37 -9.39
C VAL A 31 -7.35 -0.97 -9.04
N LEU A 32 -7.12 0.27 -8.61
CA LEU A 32 -5.78 0.85 -8.43
C LEU A 32 -5.60 1.40 -7.02
N ILE A 33 -4.40 1.20 -6.47
CA ILE A 33 -3.95 1.81 -5.21
C ILE A 33 -2.93 2.89 -5.56
N GLU A 34 -3.17 4.10 -5.07
CA GLU A 34 -2.28 5.25 -5.25
C GLU A 34 -1.71 5.71 -3.91
N PHE A 35 -0.43 6.06 -3.89
CA PHE A 35 0.25 6.58 -2.71
C PHE A 35 0.61 8.04 -2.94
N ASN A 36 0.38 8.88 -1.94
CA ASN A 36 0.75 10.29 -1.98
C ASN A 36 2.12 10.52 -1.31
N ASP A 37 2.75 11.66 -1.59
CA ASP A 37 4.01 12.08 -0.97
C ASP A 37 3.93 12.28 0.57
N ASP A 38 2.73 12.26 1.15
CA ASP A 38 2.52 12.26 2.60
C ASP A 38 2.96 10.94 3.28
N CYS A 39 3.30 9.90 2.50
CA CYS A 39 3.70 8.61 3.02
C CYS A 39 4.97 8.71 3.88
N THR A 40 4.83 8.54 5.20
CA THR A 40 5.97 8.58 6.14
C THR A 40 6.78 7.27 6.19
N MET A 41 6.60 6.37 5.21
CA MET A 41 7.21 5.03 5.16
C MET A 41 7.10 4.22 6.47
N CYS A 42 5.93 4.28 7.13
CA CYS A 42 5.69 3.53 8.36
C CYS A 42 5.56 2.00 8.16
N LYS A 43 5.52 1.52 6.91
CA LYS A 43 5.43 0.09 6.51
C LYS A 43 4.20 -0.65 7.07
N ARG A 44 3.19 0.09 7.52
CA ARG A 44 1.99 -0.48 8.13
C ARG A 44 1.06 -1.12 7.10
N CYS A 45 1.01 -0.54 5.90
CA CYS A 45 0.33 -1.10 4.73
C CYS A 45 0.79 -2.53 4.38
N ILE A 46 2.10 -2.81 4.52
CA ILE A 46 2.67 -4.14 4.29
C ILE A 46 2.20 -5.13 5.37
N LYS A 47 2.27 -4.73 6.65
CA LYS A 47 1.86 -5.59 7.77
C LYS A 47 0.36 -5.88 7.83
N VAL A 48 -0.48 -4.90 7.48
CA VAL A 48 -1.94 -5.07 7.54
C VAL A 48 -2.46 -5.88 6.36
N CYS A 49 -1.72 -5.95 5.25
CA CYS A 49 -2.15 -6.65 4.05
C CYS A 49 -2.18 -8.17 4.30
N PRO A 50 -3.36 -8.82 4.35
CA PRO A 50 -3.45 -10.24 4.67
C PRO A 50 -2.90 -11.13 3.55
N VAL A 51 -3.00 -10.65 2.31
CA VAL A 51 -2.54 -11.34 1.09
C VAL A 51 -1.08 -11.02 0.76
N GLY A 52 -0.46 -10.06 1.47
CA GLY A 52 0.90 -9.62 1.19
C GLY A 52 1.08 -9.01 -0.20
N ALA A 53 0.08 -8.26 -0.69
CA ALA A 53 0.12 -7.60 -2.00
C ALA A 53 0.98 -6.33 -2.02
N VAL A 54 1.21 -5.70 -0.85
CA VAL A 54 2.03 -4.49 -0.76
C VAL A 54 3.43 -4.86 -0.29
N HIS A 55 4.47 -4.46 -1.01
CA HIS A 55 5.87 -4.71 -0.66
C HIS A 55 6.77 -3.53 -1.01
N LEU A 56 8.02 -3.56 -0.55
CA LEU A 56 9.00 -2.53 -0.87
C LEU A 56 9.58 -2.78 -2.27
N ALA A 57 9.70 -1.72 -3.09
CA ALA A 57 10.17 -1.80 -4.48
C ALA A 57 11.71 -1.87 -4.61
N GLY A 58 12.44 -1.88 -3.48
CA GLY A 58 13.88 -1.67 -3.41
C GLY A 58 14.74 -2.89 -3.07
N GLU A 59 14.24 -4.12 -3.18
CA GLU A 59 15.06 -5.32 -3.01
C GLU A 59 15.35 -5.96 -4.37
N LYS A 60 16.47 -5.56 -5.01
CA LYS A 60 17.15 -6.34 -6.04
C LYS A 60 18.63 -6.47 -5.75
#